data_AF-A0A9X6YST3-F1
#
_entry.id   AF-A0A9X6YST3-F1
#
_cell.length_a   1.000
_cell.length_b   1.000
_cell.length_c   1.000
_cell.angle_alpha   90.00
_cell.angle_beta   90.00
_cell.angle_gamma   90.00
#
_symmetry.space_group_name_H-M   'P 1'
#
loop_
_entity.id
_entity.type
_entity.pdbx_description
1 polymer ?
#
loop_
_entity_poly.entity_id
_entity_poly.type
_entity_poly.pdbx_seq_one_letter_code
_entity_poly.pdbx_strand_id
1 'polypeptide(L)'
;MKNIIFGLACYVVFLIYEWSNINPVEAIILLSILLFIPISFCIVDKRKRDGSHLLFYKFVSFLYPIAAICAMLAFFTNHYLFALVWFVYTGIVALFGVSRLLERGWKPLEETAIDSAFIYLFLGGFWFFASVAKLSIMHFSSDIVLLTAAHFHYSAFLLPLSAGLIGRKREKRSKVYDVIMFIIMISPMTVAIGITYSRIFEFFAVFLYLCAIYGYGFYVWRAKFNAISAKILLIVSSSTLMVTIMFSLIYSYGNLKHVLTITIAQMVWIHGVVNGIGVALPAFVGWMIEKSVPNYKYYGKPMSKLRGNVAIGEAYLYSSNLVDSKEYNGLVDKVNDFHSESFDVTKVPLRIIRFYENTTEYELQSNIKWARWFRPFAFCYEKMSKRVGQIHLGMGGKWETMHGSIIGVMDEKDGRENVRAWLRKNEAGKSIFVALYSKHTYKNETYMNIALPLPYSNMTGILKLCNKSNDLIITSKLRRNGKGDEGIYLHTRFFTIRLPLAETFVITEDKDKMLTAHHSMWIFGLKFLHIHYKIEKIT
;
A
#
# COMPACT_ATOMS: atom_id res chain seq x y z
N MET A 1 22.43 -0.76 -10.03
CA MET A 1 23.58 -0.30 -10.85
C MET A 1 23.72 -1.09 -12.15
N LYS A 2 23.84 -2.43 -12.14
CA LYS A 2 23.94 -3.23 -13.39
C LYS A 2 22.95 -2.82 -14.49
N ASN A 3 21.65 -2.76 -14.18
CA ASN A 3 20.61 -2.36 -15.13
C ASN A 3 20.72 -0.91 -15.63
N ILE A 4 21.28 0.00 -14.83
CA ILE A 4 21.49 1.40 -15.23
C ILE A 4 22.64 1.48 -16.25
N ILE A 5 23.76 0.80 -15.97
CA ILE A 5 24.91 0.75 -16.89
C ILE A 5 24.50 0.12 -18.22
N PHE A 6 23.74 -0.98 -18.14
CA PHE A 6 23.20 -1.65 -19.33
C PHE A 6 22.31 -0.73 -20.15
N GLY A 7 21.33 -0.07 -19.52
CA GLY A 7 20.45 0.84 -20.22
C GLY A 7 21.16 2.07 -20.78
N LEU A 8 22.14 2.62 -20.07
CA LEU A 8 23.00 3.70 -20.58
C LEU A 8 23.74 3.26 -21.85
N ALA A 9 24.31 2.05 -21.87
CA ALA A 9 24.97 1.52 -23.05
C ALA A 9 23.99 1.38 -24.23
N CYS A 10 22.79 0.84 -24.01
CA CYS A 10 21.74 0.78 -25.04
C CYS A 10 21.35 2.17 -25.55
N TYR A 11 21.22 3.16 -24.66
CA TYR A 11 20.83 4.51 -25.05
C TYR A 11 21.91 5.20 -25.90
N VAL A 12 23.19 5.00 -25.55
CA VAL A 12 24.33 5.49 -26.36
C VAL A 12 24.33 4.82 -27.73
N VAL A 13 24.10 3.51 -27.82
CA VAL A 13 23.98 2.80 -29.10
C VAL A 13 22.84 3.38 -29.95
N PHE A 14 21.67 3.65 -29.34
CA PHE A 14 20.54 4.30 -30.01
C PHE A 14 20.93 5.67 -30.58
N LEU A 15 21.55 6.54 -29.78
CA LEU A 15 21.95 7.87 -30.21
C LEU A 15 23.00 7.85 -31.33
N ILE A 16 23.95 6.90 -31.30
CA ILE A 16 24.96 6.76 -32.35
C ILE A 16 24.32 6.32 -33.67
N TYR A 17 23.39 5.37 -33.61
CA TYR A 17 22.73 4.84 -34.81
C TYR A 17 21.80 5.86 -35.47
N GLU A 18 21.00 6.57 -34.67
CA GLU A 18 20.02 7.54 -35.18
C GLU A 18 20.57 8.97 -35.33
N TRP A 19 21.87 9.20 -35.14
CA TRP A 19 22.47 10.54 -35.04
C TRP A 19 22.02 11.52 -36.13
N SER A 20 21.89 11.03 -37.38
CA SER A 20 21.48 11.85 -38.53
C SER A 20 20.01 12.26 -38.53
N ASN A 21 19.12 11.50 -37.89
CA ASN A 21 17.65 11.67 -37.97
C ASN A 21 16.95 11.43 -36.61
N ILE A 22 17.54 11.88 -35.50
CA ILE A 22 16.98 11.64 -34.16
C ILE A 22 15.57 12.25 -34.05
N ASN A 23 14.57 11.40 -33.85
CA ASN A 23 13.24 11.84 -33.41
C ASN A 23 13.30 12.22 -31.92
N PRO A 24 13.04 13.49 -31.55
CA PRO A 24 13.15 13.94 -30.16
C PRO A 24 12.20 13.20 -29.21
N VAL A 25 11.02 12.78 -29.69
CA VAL A 25 10.03 12.08 -28.86
C VAL A 25 10.46 10.64 -28.56
N GLU A 26 10.99 9.95 -29.55
CA GLU A 26 11.52 8.59 -29.38
C GLU A 26 12.74 8.59 -28.46
N ALA A 27 13.64 9.56 -28.66
CA ALA A 27 14.83 9.73 -27.83
C ALA A 27 14.48 9.94 -26.36
N ILE A 28 13.51 10.81 -26.04
CA ILE A 28 13.07 10.95 -24.65
C ILE A 28 12.41 9.64 -24.16
N ILE A 29 11.49 9.01 -24.91
CA ILE A 29 10.85 7.76 -24.45
C ILE A 29 11.92 6.73 -24.07
N LEU A 30 12.92 6.52 -24.93
CA LEU A 30 14.03 5.61 -24.64
C LEU A 30 14.90 6.07 -23.47
N LEU A 31 15.15 7.37 -23.31
CA LEU A 31 15.87 7.87 -22.14
C LEU A 31 15.15 7.50 -20.84
N SER A 32 13.81 7.57 -20.80
CA SER A 32 13.06 7.11 -19.62
C SER A 32 13.15 5.60 -19.43
N ILE A 33 12.90 4.83 -20.49
CA ILE A 33 12.93 3.37 -20.49
C ILE A 33 14.28 2.84 -20.01
N LEU A 34 15.36 3.38 -20.57
CA LEU A 34 16.72 2.86 -20.43
C LEU A 34 17.46 3.44 -19.23
N LEU A 35 17.09 4.64 -18.75
CA LEU A 35 17.81 5.31 -17.67
C LEU A 35 16.94 5.55 -16.43
N PHE A 36 15.79 6.19 -16.58
CA PHE A 36 15.00 6.65 -15.44
C PHE A 36 14.27 5.54 -14.70
N ILE A 37 13.68 4.59 -15.42
CA ILE A 37 13.03 3.43 -14.83
C ILE A 37 14.00 2.58 -14.00
N PRO A 38 15.18 2.14 -14.47
CA PRO A 38 16.11 1.38 -13.63
C PRO A 38 16.71 2.21 -12.48
N ILE A 39 16.86 3.54 -12.64
CA ILE A 39 17.26 4.43 -11.53
C ILE A 39 16.20 4.44 -10.42
N SER A 40 14.90 4.46 -10.77
CA SER A 40 13.83 4.48 -9.77
C SER A 40 13.89 3.31 -8.78
N PHE A 41 14.34 2.13 -9.23
CA PHE A 41 14.52 0.94 -8.38
C PHE A 41 15.76 1.00 -7.47
N CYS A 42 16.59 2.04 -7.60
CA CYS A 42 17.66 2.36 -6.66
C CYS A 42 17.22 3.31 -5.54
N ILE A 43 16.13 4.07 -5.74
CA ILE A 43 15.61 5.06 -4.78
C ILE A 43 14.36 4.58 -4.03
N VAL A 44 13.73 3.49 -4.49
CA VAL A 44 12.52 2.91 -3.88
C VAL A 44 12.83 1.60 -3.12
N ASP A 45 12.07 1.34 -2.06
CA ASP A 45 12.22 0.10 -1.28
C ASP A 45 11.90 -1.14 -2.11
N LYS A 46 12.79 -2.12 -2.00
CA LYS A 46 12.74 -3.40 -2.69
C LYS A 46 12.86 -4.60 -1.77
N ARG A 47 13.04 -4.35 -0.47
CA ARG A 47 13.24 -5.36 0.58
C ARG A 47 12.22 -5.21 1.68
N LYS A 48 11.81 -6.35 2.23
CA LYS A 48 10.97 -6.48 3.41
C LYS A 48 11.82 -6.39 4.69
N ARG A 49 11.17 -6.40 5.86
CA ARG A 49 11.84 -6.38 7.18
C ARG A 49 12.77 -7.58 7.39
N ASP A 50 12.39 -8.75 6.90
CA ASP A 50 13.15 -10.01 6.96
C ASP A 50 14.35 -10.08 5.97
N GLY A 51 14.62 -8.99 5.24
CA GLY A 51 15.69 -8.93 4.24
C GLY A 51 15.33 -9.54 2.88
N SER A 52 14.22 -10.27 2.78
CA SER A 52 13.72 -10.81 1.51
C SER A 52 13.26 -9.69 0.57
N HIS A 53 13.15 -10.02 -0.71
CA HIS A 53 12.67 -9.05 -1.71
C HIS A 53 11.15 -8.94 -1.70
N LEU A 54 10.66 -7.74 -2.04
CA LEU A 54 9.25 -7.54 -2.36
C LEU A 54 8.84 -8.39 -3.57
N LEU A 55 7.56 -8.72 -3.63
CA LEU A 55 7.01 -9.54 -4.70
C LEU A 55 7.20 -8.84 -6.05
N PHE A 56 7.36 -9.61 -7.13
CA PHE A 56 7.68 -9.16 -8.48
C PHE A 56 9.04 -8.47 -8.67
N TYR A 57 9.68 -7.90 -7.64
CA TYR A 57 10.95 -7.16 -7.81
C TYR A 57 12.06 -7.98 -8.48
N LYS A 58 12.21 -9.27 -8.11
CA LYS A 58 13.19 -10.16 -8.73
C LYS A 58 12.94 -10.32 -10.23
N PHE A 59 11.69 -10.52 -10.63
CA PHE A 59 11.28 -10.62 -12.03
C PHE A 59 11.53 -9.32 -12.80
N VAL A 60 11.16 -8.17 -12.21
CA VAL A 60 11.46 -6.84 -12.77
C VAL A 60 12.96 -6.69 -13.02
N SER A 61 13.80 -6.99 -12.02
CA SER A 61 15.24 -6.84 -12.17
C SER A 61 15.84 -7.78 -13.21
N PHE A 62 15.33 -9.02 -13.31
CA PHE A 62 15.85 -10.05 -14.21
C PHE A 62 15.41 -9.84 -15.66
N LEU A 63 14.15 -9.46 -15.90
CA LEU A 63 13.59 -9.29 -17.25
C LEU A 63 13.92 -7.92 -17.87
N TYR A 64 14.37 -6.95 -17.08
CA TYR A 64 14.65 -5.60 -17.55
C TYR A 64 15.60 -5.56 -18.77
N PRO A 65 16.76 -6.24 -18.82
CA PRO A 65 17.66 -6.13 -19.96
C PRO A 65 17.02 -6.58 -21.28
N ILE A 66 16.22 -7.65 -21.24
CA ILE A 66 15.48 -8.18 -22.39
C ILE A 66 14.43 -7.17 -22.85
N ALA A 67 13.63 -6.67 -21.91
CA ALA A 67 12.58 -5.69 -22.21
C ALA A 67 13.15 -4.37 -22.74
N ALA A 68 14.28 -3.91 -22.19
CA ALA A 68 14.99 -2.71 -22.61
C ALA A 68 15.53 -2.81 -24.05
N ILE A 69 16.17 -3.93 -24.41
CA ILE A 69 16.59 -4.18 -25.79
C ILE A 69 15.38 -4.21 -26.71
N CYS A 70 14.30 -4.90 -26.34
CA CYS A 70 13.10 -4.96 -27.16
C CYS A 70 12.51 -3.54 -27.36
N ALA A 71 12.39 -2.73 -26.32
CA ALA A 71 11.91 -1.35 -26.48
C ALA A 71 12.78 -0.52 -27.45
N MET A 72 14.10 -0.66 -27.40
CA MET A 72 15.02 -0.01 -28.35
C MET A 72 14.83 -0.56 -29.78
N LEU A 73 14.80 -1.88 -29.96
CA LEU A 73 14.60 -2.53 -31.25
C LEU A 73 13.23 -2.20 -31.86
N ALA A 74 12.22 -1.93 -31.05
CA ALA A 74 10.90 -1.56 -31.52
C ALA A 74 10.92 -0.26 -32.35
N PHE A 75 11.76 0.73 -31.98
CA PHE A 75 11.94 1.94 -32.78
C PHE A 75 12.80 1.69 -34.02
N PHE A 76 13.89 0.93 -33.91
CA PHE A 76 14.72 0.60 -35.09
C PHE A 76 13.99 -0.19 -36.17
N THR A 77 13.21 -1.19 -35.75
CA THR A 77 12.58 -2.15 -36.67
C THR A 77 11.13 -1.79 -36.99
N ASN A 78 10.53 -0.87 -36.23
CA ASN A 78 9.08 -0.60 -36.24
C ASN A 78 8.22 -1.86 -36.02
N HIS A 79 8.77 -2.90 -35.38
CA HIS A 79 8.08 -4.18 -35.20
C HIS A 79 7.36 -4.26 -33.85
N TYR A 80 6.03 -4.40 -33.89
CA TYR A 80 5.16 -4.34 -32.70
C TYR A 80 5.45 -5.41 -31.64
N LEU A 81 5.94 -6.60 -32.03
CA LEU A 81 6.29 -7.67 -31.08
C LEU A 81 7.33 -7.21 -30.04
N PHE A 82 8.31 -6.41 -30.43
CA PHE A 82 9.28 -5.89 -29.49
C PHE A 82 8.64 -4.89 -28.51
N ALA A 83 7.71 -4.05 -29.00
CA ALA A 83 6.95 -3.15 -28.14
C ALA A 83 5.99 -3.91 -27.20
N LEU A 84 5.46 -5.06 -27.64
CA LEU A 84 4.62 -5.93 -26.82
C LEU A 84 5.40 -6.51 -25.63
N VAL A 85 6.66 -6.91 -25.83
CA VAL A 85 7.53 -7.37 -24.73
C VAL A 85 7.72 -6.26 -23.69
N TRP A 86 7.94 -5.02 -24.13
CA TRP A 86 8.01 -3.87 -23.22
C TRP A 86 6.69 -3.64 -22.47
N PHE A 87 5.55 -3.73 -23.16
CA PHE A 87 4.23 -3.59 -22.53
C PHE A 87 3.97 -4.67 -21.47
N VAL A 88 4.30 -5.93 -21.75
CA VAL A 88 4.19 -7.01 -20.75
C VAL A 88 5.11 -6.72 -19.56
N TYR A 89 6.34 -6.24 -19.81
CA TYR A 89 7.27 -5.87 -18.75
C TYR A 89 6.74 -4.73 -17.86
N THR A 90 6.14 -3.69 -18.43
CA THR A 90 5.53 -2.62 -17.61
C THR A 90 4.34 -3.12 -16.79
N GLY A 91 3.65 -4.17 -17.24
CA GLY A 91 2.65 -4.90 -16.44
C GLY A 91 3.25 -5.53 -15.17
N ILE A 92 4.43 -6.15 -15.28
CA ILE A 92 5.15 -6.71 -14.12
C ILE A 92 5.60 -5.59 -13.17
N VAL A 93 6.05 -4.45 -13.71
CA VAL A 93 6.39 -3.26 -12.92
C VAL A 93 5.17 -2.69 -12.18
N ALA A 94 4.00 -2.64 -12.83
CA ALA A 94 2.77 -2.23 -12.18
C ALA A 94 2.34 -3.20 -11.08
N LEU A 95 2.47 -4.50 -11.30
CA LEU A 95 2.23 -5.52 -10.27
C LEU A 95 3.17 -5.36 -9.06
N PHE A 96 4.42 -4.94 -9.25
CA PHE A 96 5.30 -4.55 -8.15
C PHE A 96 4.73 -3.37 -7.35
N GLY A 97 4.27 -2.30 -8.01
CA GLY A 97 3.58 -1.17 -7.37
C GLY A 97 2.32 -1.59 -6.61
N VAL A 98 1.47 -2.43 -7.23
CA VAL A 98 0.25 -2.98 -6.60
C VAL A 98 0.60 -3.82 -5.38
N SER A 99 1.63 -4.67 -5.44
CA SER A 99 2.01 -5.53 -4.30
C SER A 99 2.40 -4.72 -3.06
N ARG A 100 3.04 -3.56 -3.25
CA ARG A 100 3.38 -2.61 -2.19
C ARG A 100 2.10 -1.99 -1.61
N LEU A 101 1.20 -1.54 -2.47
CA LEU A 101 -0.08 -0.95 -2.07
C LEU A 101 -0.95 -1.94 -1.29
N LEU A 102 -0.99 -3.21 -1.69
CA LEU A 102 -1.82 -4.24 -1.06
C LEU A 102 -1.41 -4.50 0.39
N GLU A 103 -0.13 -4.72 0.69
CA GLU A 103 0.31 -5.04 2.05
C GLU A 103 0.28 -3.83 3.00
N ARG A 104 0.61 -2.65 2.48
CA ARG A 104 0.64 -1.41 3.26
C ARG A 104 -0.77 -0.83 3.43
N GLY A 105 -1.59 -0.92 2.39
CA GLY A 105 -2.79 -0.13 2.21
C GLY A 105 -2.50 1.29 1.69
N TRP A 106 -3.55 2.09 1.60
CA TRP A 106 -3.54 3.40 0.95
C TRP A 106 -2.80 4.49 1.74
N LYS A 107 -2.42 4.22 2.99
CA LYS A 107 -1.70 5.16 3.86
C LYS A 107 -0.32 4.62 4.23
N PRO A 108 0.68 5.50 4.38
CA PRO A 108 0.59 6.94 4.14
C PRO A 108 0.58 7.26 2.63
N LEU A 109 0.12 8.47 2.27
CA LEU A 109 -0.14 8.83 0.87
C LEU A 109 1.16 8.96 0.07
N GLU A 110 2.27 9.33 0.70
CA GLU A 110 3.56 9.50 0.04
C GLU A 110 4.08 8.20 -0.58
N GLU A 111 3.82 7.05 0.07
CA GLU A 111 4.15 5.76 -0.49
C GLU A 111 3.16 5.34 -1.59
N THR A 112 1.90 5.75 -1.48
CA THR A 112 0.88 5.49 -2.51
C THR A 112 1.17 6.27 -3.79
N ALA A 113 1.73 7.48 -3.69
CA ALA A 113 2.19 8.26 -4.84
C ALA A 113 3.37 7.58 -5.57
N ILE A 114 4.29 6.99 -4.81
CA ILE A 114 5.38 6.17 -5.38
C ILE A 114 4.82 4.95 -6.08
N ASP A 115 3.87 4.24 -5.47
CA ASP A 115 3.26 3.05 -6.09
C ASP A 115 2.49 3.42 -7.37
N SER A 116 1.75 4.54 -7.37
CA SER A 116 1.01 5.01 -8.54
C SER A 116 1.93 5.32 -9.72
N ALA A 117 3.14 5.82 -9.46
CA ALA A 117 4.14 6.02 -10.51
C ALA A 117 4.42 4.72 -11.29
N PHE A 118 4.67 3.62 -10.57
CA PHE A 118 4.92 2.32 -11.20
C PHE A 118 3.67 1.74 -11.89
N ILE A 119 2.48 2.00 -11.35
CA ILE A 119 1.23 1.58 -11.98
C ILE A 119 1.01 2.34 -13.31
N TYR A 120 1.29 3.65 -13.35
CA TYR A 120 1.14 4.45 -14.57
C TYR A 120 2.07 4.04 -15.71
N LEU A 121 3.23 3.41 -15.42
CA LEU A 121 4.09 2.85 -16.46
C LEU A 121 3.40 1.76 -17.28
N PHE A 122 2.40 1.06 -16.75
CA PHE A 122 1.62 0.11 -17.55
C PHE A 122 0.89 0.80 -18.70
N LEU A 123 0.29 1.96 -18.44
CA LEU A 123 -0.31 2.80 -19.48
C LEU A 123 0.76 3.32 -20.45
N GLY A 124 1.94 3.68 -19.95
CA GLY A 124 3.07 4.03 -20.81
C GLY A 124 3.40 2.92 -21.80
N GLY A 125 3.56 1.68 -21.31
CA GLY A 125 3.82 0.52 -22.15
C GLY A 125 2.69 0.24 -23.15
N PHE A 126 1.43 0.38 -22.74
CA PHE A 126 0.28 0.24 -23.64
C PHE A 126 0.32 1.27 -24.78
N TRP A 127 0.50 2.55 -24.48
CA TRP A 127 0.54 3.61 -25.48
C TRP A 127 1.77 3.50 -26.39
N PHE A 128 2.91 3.06 -25.85
CA PHE A 128 4.10 2.76 -26.65
C PHE A 128 3.85 1.61 -27.63
N PHE A 129 3.27 0.50 -27.15
CA PHE A 129 2.86 -0.60 -28.01
C PHE A 129 1.88 -0.16 -29.09
N ALA A 130 0.84 0.60 -28.72
CA ALA A 130 -0.14 1.12 -29.65
C ALA A 130 0.48 2.03 -30.73
N SER A 131 1.47 2.84 -30.35
CA SER A 131 2.19 3.71 -31.28
C SER A 131 2.98 2.90 -32.31
N VAL A 132 3.80 1.93 -31.87
CA VAL A 132 4.60 1.09 -32.79
C VAL A 132 3.71 0.19 -33.64
N ALA A 133 2.63 -0.34 -33.07
CA ALA A 133 1.64 -1.17 -33.78
C ALA A 133 0.71 -0.35 -34.69
N LYS A 134 0.83 1.00 -34.69
CA LYS A 134 -0.02 1.92 -35.47
C LYS A 134 -1.52 1.71 -35.25
N LEU A 135 -1.91 1.43 -34.00
CA LEU A 135 -3.31 1.22 -33.64
C LEU A 135 -4.07 2.56 -33.68
N SER A 136 -5.20 2.59 -34.38
CA SER A 136 -6.11 3.73 -34.40
C SER A 136 -6.94 3.76 -33.11
N ILE A 137 -6.50 4.54 -32.13
CA ILE A 137 -7.21 4.71 -30.84
C ILE A 137 -7.87 6.08 -30.81
N MET A 138 -9.18 6.12 -30.51
CA MET A 138 -9.94 7.37 -30.29
C MET A 138 -9.78 8.42 -31.40
N HIS A 139 -9.52 7.99 -32.64
CA HIS A 139 -9.23 8.84 -33.80
C HIS A 139 -8.03 9.80 -33.61
N PHE A 140 -7.12 9.48 -32.69
CA PHE A 140 -5.90 10.26 -32.50
C PHE A 140 -4.92 10.06 -33.64
N SER A 141 -4.17 11.12 -33.96
CA SER A 141 -3.02 11.01 -34.87
C SER A 141 -1.91 10.18 -34.23
N SER A 142 -1.07 9.56 -35.06
CA SER A 142 0.07 8.76 -34.60
C SER A 142 1.00 9.54 -33.66
N ASP A 143 1.16 10.85 -33.90
CA ASP A 143 1.95 11.74 -33.04
C ASP A 143 1.37 11.88 -31.65
N ILE A 144 0.04 12.00 -31.52
CA ILE A 144 -0.63 12.11 -30.22
C ILE A 144 -0.49 10.80 -29.45
N VAL A 145 -0.60 9.64 -30.12
CA VAL A 145 -0.40 8.32 -29.51
C VAL A 145 1.03 8.19 -28.96
N LEU A 146 2.04 8.59 -29.75
CA LEU A 146 3.44 8.58 -29.34
C LEU A 146 3.71 9.58 -28.19
N LEU A 147 3.19 10.81 -28.27
CA LEU A 147 3.30 11.79 -27.19
C LEU A 147 2.65 11.28 -25.91
N THR A 148 1.52 10.59 -26.01
CA THR A 148 0.84 10.00 -24.84
C THR A 148 1.72 8.93 -24.19
N ALA A 149 2.39 8.10 -24.98
CA ALA A 149 3.40 7.17 -24.47
C ALA A 149 4.53 7.89 -23.71
N ALA A 150 5.03 9.01 -24.25
CA ALA A 150 6.02 9.85 -23.57
C ALA A 150 5.50 10.39 -22.23
N HIS A 151 4.28 10.92 -22.18
CA HIS A 151 3.70 11.49 -20.94
C HIS A 151 3.61 10.45 -19.81
N PHE A 152 3.24 9.20 -20.11
CA PHE A 152 3.14 8.14 -19.10
C PHE A 152 4.51 7.57 -18.67
N HIS A 153 5.49 7.52 -19.56
CA HIS A 153 6.87 7.15 -19.18
C HIS A 153 7.61 8.28 -18.44
N TYR A 154 7.16 9.52 -18.58
CA TYR A 154 7.77 10.69 -17.94
C TYR A 154 6.93 11.30 -16.84
N SER A 155 5.99 12.17 -17.18
CA SER A 155 5.31 13.05 -16.24
C SER A 155 4.49 12.25 -15.23
N ALA A 156 3.69 11.28 -15.71
CA ALA A 156 2.86 10.43 -14.86
C ALA A 156 3.68 9.45 -13.99
N PHE A 157 4.96 9.26 -14.32
CA PHE A 157 5.89 8.43 -13.55
C PHE A 157 6.72 9.27 -12.56
N LEU A 158 7.48 10.23 -13.08
CA LEU A 158 8.42 11.05 -12.33
C LEU A 158 7.75 11.89 -11.24
N LEU A 159 6.62 12.55 -11.55
CA LEU A 159 6.05 13.51 -10.62
C LEU A 159 5.42 12.82 -9.40
N PRO A 160 4.58 11.77 -9.53
CA PRO A 160 4.10 11.03 -8.35
C PRO A 160 5.24 10.40 -7.54
N LEU A 161 6.27 9.88 -8.22
CA LEU A 161 7.47 9.35 -7.57
C LEU A 161 8.17 10.43 -6.73
N SER A 162 8.48 11.58 -7.33
CA SER A 162 9.17 12.68 -6.65
C SER A 162 8.32 13.31 -5.54
N ALA A 163 7.01 13.45 -5.78
CA ALA A 163 6.05 13.94 -4.79
C ALA A 163 5.97 13.01 -3.56
N GLY A 164 6.07 11.69 -3.75
CA GLY A 164 6.18 10.75 -2.64
C GLY A 164 7.53 10.79 -1.93
N LEU A 165 8.63 10.93 -2.68
CA LEU A 165 9.98 11.02 -2.10
C LEU A 165 10.19 12.28 -1.24
N ILE A 166 9.62 13.41 -1.64
CA ILE A 166 9.59 14.62 -0.80
C ILE A 166 8.70 14.41 0.44
N GLY A 167 7.66 13.59 0.33
CA GLY A 167 6.80 13.19 1.44
C GLY A 167 7.52 12.51 2.58
N ARG A 168 8.43 11.60 2.24
CA ARG A 168 9.28 10.90 3.21
C ARG A 168 10.15 11.86 4.04
N LYS A 169 10.48 13.03 3.50
CA LYS A 169 11.29 14.08 4.16
C LYS A 169 10.49 14.93 5.14
N ARG A 170 9.17 14.78 5.22
CA ARG A 170 8.32 15.64 6.04
C ARG A 170 8.33 15.21 7.49
N GLU A 171 8.59 16.16 8.38
CA GLU A 171 8.54 15.93 9.84
C GLU A 171 7.10 15.91 10.38
N LYS A 172 6.26 16.83 9.88
CA LYS A 172 4.86 17.02 10.32
C LYS A 172 3.88 16.72 9.20
N ARG A 173 2.63 16.38 9.53
CA ARG A 173 1.54 16.22 8.55
C ARG A 173 0.96 17.56 8.12
N SER A 174 0.44 17.62 6.90
CA SER A 174 -0.15 18.83 6.30
C SER A 174 -1.26 18.38 5.38
N LYS A 175 -2.48 18.86 5.64
CA LYS A 175 -3.62 18.61 4.74
C LYS A 175 -3.38 19.20 3.35
N VAL A 176 -2.65 20.32 3.26
CA VAL A 176 -2.31 20.96 1.99
C VAL A 176 -1.43 20.03 1.15
N TYR A 177 -0.45 19.38 1.77
CA TYR A 177 0.39 18.39 1.10
C TYR A 177 -0.41 17.17 0.64
N ASP A 178 -1.30 16.66 1.52
CA ASP A 178 -2.15 15.51 1.19
C ASP A 178 -3.06 15.82 -0.03
N VAL A 179 -3.59 17.04 -0.12
CA VAL A 179 -4.37 17.51 -1.27
C VAL A 179 -3.50 17.64 -2.53
N ILE A 180 -2.33 18.28 -2.43
CA ILE A 180 -1.39 18.41 -3.57
C ILE A 180 -1.01 17.06 -4.13
N MET A 181 -0.65 16.09 -3.28
CA MET A 181 -0.32 14.74 -3.73
C MET A 181 -1.49 14.03 -4.36
N PHE A 182 -2.69 14.15 -3.78
CA PHE A 182 -3.88 13.55 -4.35
C PHE A 182 -4.16 14.10 -5.76
N ILE A 183 -4.03 15.42 -5.95
CA ILE A 183 -4.13 16.07 -7.27
C ILE A 183 -3.06 15.50 -8.21
N ILE A 184 -1.78 15.52 -7.82
CA ILE A 184 -0.68 14.98 -8.64
C ILE A 184 -0.93 13.54 -9.08
N MET A 185 -1.43 12.69 -8.19
CA MET A 185 -1.69 11.29 -8.48
C MET A 185 -2.85 11.10 -9.47
N ILE A 186 -3.92 11.89 -9.38
CA ILE A 186 -5.10 11.73 -10.25
C ILE A 186 -5.00 12.51 -11.57
N SER A 187 -4.17 13.57 -11.60
CA SER A 187 -4.02 14.49 -12.72
C SER A 187 -3.71 13.84 -14.07
N PRO A 188 -2.82 12.82 -14.19
CA PRO A 188 -2.58 12.16 -15.48
C PRO A 188 -3.87 11.61 -16.11
N MET A 189 -4.78 11.07 -15.29
CA MET A 189 -6.06 10.54 -15.76
C MET A 189 -7.06 11.65 -16.07
N THR A 190 -7.15 12.67 -15.21
CA THR A 190 -8.12 13.76 -15.44
C THR A 190 -7.75 14.61 -16.66
N VAL A 191 -6.47 14.89 -16.89
CA VAL A 191 -6.01 15.61 -18.09
C VAL A 191 -6.28 14.78 -19.35
N ALA A 192 -6.00 13.47 -19.34
CA ALA A 192 -6.30 12.58 -20.48
C ALA A 192 -7.79 12.56 -20.83
N ILE A 193 -8.67 12.52 -19.82
CA ILE A 193 -10.12 12.62 -20.00
C ILE A 193 -10.50 13.99 -20.60
N GLY A 194 -9.88 15.08 -20.14
CA GLY A 194 -10.11 16.42 -20.69
C GLY A 194 -9.78 16.55 -22.16
N ILE A 195 -8.57 16.12 -22.55
CA ILE A 195 -8.12 16.14 -23.95
C ILE A 195 -9.09 15.35 -24.84
N THR A 196 -9.62 14.23 -24.32
CA THR A 196 -10.49 13.32 -25.10
C THR A 196 -11.92 13.85 -25.25
N TYR A 197 -12.50 14.40 -24.18
CA TYR A 197 -13.96 14.63 -24.13
C TYR A 197 -14.37 16.09 -23.97
N SER A 198 -13.56 16.97 -23.37
CA SER A 198 -13.98 18.34 -23.07
C SER A 198 -12.81 19.29 -22.84
N ARG A 199 -12.69 20.29 -23.73
CA ARG A 199 -11.66 21.36 -23.65
C ARG A 199 -11.81 22.24 -22.41
N ILE A 200 -13.04 22.45 -21.93
CA ILE A 200 -13.30 23.17 -20.68
C ILE A 200 -12.74 22.37 -19.51
N PHE A 201 -13.03 21.07 -19.47
CA PHE A 201 -12.52 20.19 -18.43
C PHE A 201 -11.00 20.05 -18.49
N GLU A 202 -10.42 19.96 -19.70
CA GLU A 202 -8.98 19.98 -19.93
C GLU A 202 -8.32 21.20 -19.27
N PHE A 203 -8.81 22.41 -19.57
CA PHE A 203 -8.25 23.65 -19.03
C PHE A 203 -8.26 23.66 -17.50
N PHE A 204 -9.39 23.30 -16.88
CA PHE A 204 -9.48 23.23 -15.41
C PHE A 204 -8.58 22.13 -14.82
N ALA A 205 -8.49 20.97 -15.46
CA ALA A 205 -7.62 19.88 -15.02
C ALA A 205 -6.14 20.29 -15.07
N VAL A 206 -5.71 20.94 -16.14
CA VAL A 206 -4.34 21.48 -16.31
C VAL A 206 -4.07 22.58 -15.29
N PHE A 207 -5.02 23.50 -15.06
CA PHE A 207 -4.88 24.56 -14.07
C PHE A 207 -4.72 24.01 -12.64
N LEU A 208 -5.55 23.04 -12.23
CA LEU A 208 -5.42 22.39 -10.93
C LEU A 208 -4.08 21.65 -10.80
N TYR A 209 -3.65 20.98 -11.87
CA TYR A 209 -2.36 20.28 -11.89
C TYR A 209 -1.18 21.24 -11.74
N LEU A 210 -1.24 22.40 -12.40
CA LEU A 210 -0.28 23.49 -12.28
C LEU A 210 -0.18 23.99 -10.84
N CYS A 211 -1.32 24.27 -10.18
CA CYS A 211 -1.31 24.67 -8.77
C CYS A 211 -0.65 23.61 -7.87
N ALA A 212 -0.90 22.33 -8.13
CA ALA A 212 -0.28 21.24 -7.39
C ALA A 212 1.24 21.14 -7.65
N ILE A 213 1.70 21.34 -8.89
CA ILE A 213 3.13 21.39 -9.25
C ILE A 213 3.83 22.55 -8.55
N TYR A 214 3.22 23.74 -8.48
CA TYR A 214 3.76 24.87 -7.73
C TYR A 214 3.86 24.56 -6.23
N GLY A 215 2.82 23.94 -5.68
CA GLY A 215 2.84 23.46 -4.30
C GLY A 215 3.96 22.44 -4.05
N TYR A 216 4.18 21.50 -4.98
CA TYR A 216 5.28 20.55 -4.94
C TYR A 216 6.65 21.25 -4.96
N GLY A 217 6.87 22.20 -5.89
CA GLY A 217 8.12 22.96 -5.98
C GLY A 217 8.44 23.72 -4.70
N PHE A 218 7.43 24.36 -4.10
CA PHE A 218 7.59 25.04 -2.82
C PHE A 218 7.98 24.08 -1.68
N TYR A 219 7.40 22.87 -1.65
CA TYR A 219 7.81 21.84 -0.68
C TYR A 219 9.25 21.38 -0.90
N VAL A 220 9.69 21.23 -2.16
CA VAL A 220 11.09 20.92 -2.49
C VAL A 220 12.01 22.03 -1.97
N TRP A 221 11.69 23.30 -2.22
CA TRP A 221 12.55 24.41 -1.82
C TRP A 221 12.72 24.54 -0.30
N ARG A 222 11.65 24.21 0.46
CA ARG A 222 11.65 24.29 1.93
C ARG A 222 12.19 23.05 2.64
N ALA A 223 12.24 21.90 1.96
CA ALA A 223 12.70 20.68 2.60
C ALA A 223 14.20 20.73 2.93
N LYS A 224 14.56 20.01 4.00
CA LYS A 224 15.96 19.75 4.36
C LYS A 224 16.45 18.53 3.58
N PHE A 225 17.61 18.64 2.96
CA PHE A 225 18.27 17.57 2.21
C PHE A 225 19.55 17.15 2.93
N ASN A 226 19.94 15.89 2.75
CA ASN A 226 21.17 15.35 3.31
C ASN A 226 22.40 15.88 2.56
N ALA A 227 22.26 16.15 1.26
CA ALA A 227 23.31 16.69 0.42
C ALA A 227 22.89 18.00 -0.26
N ILE A 228 23.79 18.98 -0.28
CA ILE A 228 23.55 20.28 -0.96
C ILE A 228 23.40 20.07 -2.46
N SER A 229 24.19 19.18 -3.07
CA SER A 229 24.07 18.84 -4.49
C SER A 229 22.70 18.28 -4.84
N ALA A 230 22.15 17.39 -4.01
CA ALA A 230 20.79 16.87 -4.19
C ALA A 230 19.75 17.99 -4.13
N LYS A 231 19.88 18.90 -3.15
CA LYS A 231 19.00 20.07 -3.02
C LYS A 231 19.03 20.95 -4.26
N ILE A 232 20.22 21.31 -4.74
CA ILE A 232 20.39 22.17 -5.92
C ILE A 232 19.75 21.52 -7.14
N LEU A 233 20.04 20.24 -7.41
CA LEU A 233 19.46 19.51 -8.54
C LEU A 233 17.93 19.46 -8.47
N LEU A 234 17.36 19.20 -7.30
CA LEU A 234 15.90 19.13 -7.14
C LEU A 234 15.23 20.50 -7.20
N ILE A 235 15.89 21.57 -6.71
CA ILE A 235 15.43 22.95 -6.91
C ILE A 235 15.41 23.25 -8.41
N VAL A 236 16.51 23.03 -9.13
CA VAL A 236 16.59 23.27 -10.59
C VAL A 236 15.50 22.48 -11.31
N SER A 237 15.36 21.19 -11.02
CA SER A 237 14.32 20.34 -11.60
C SER A 237 12.90 20.90 -11.36
N SER A 238 12.57 21.24 -10.11
CA SER A 238 11.24 21.74 -9.76
C SER A 238 10.95 23.14 -10.34
N SER A 239 11.94 24.04 -10.34
CA SER A 239 11.82 25.37 -10.93
C SER A 239 11.63 25.30 -12.44
N THR A 240 12.40 24.46 -13.14
CA THR A 240 12.23 24.24 -14.58
C THR A 240 10.83 23.70 -14.88
N LEU A 241 10.35 22.71 -14.10
CA LEU A 241 8.99 22.18 -14.27
C LEU A 241 7.90 23.24 -14.06
N MET A 242 8.07 24.13 -13.08
CA MET A 242 7.13 25.24 -12.83
C MET A 242 7.07 26.21 -14.01
N VAL A 243 8.19 26.46 -14.69
CA VAL A 243 8.22 27.29 -15.90
C VAL A 243 7.57 26.53 -17.07
N THR A 244 7.97 25.28 -17.31
CA THR A 244 7.50 24.54 -18.50
C THR A 244 6.01 24.20 -18.47
N ILE A 245 5.41 24.04 -17.28
CA ILE A 245 3.97 23.79 -17.15
C ILE A 245 3.12 25.03 -17.49
N MET A 246 3.68 26.25 -17.43
CA MET A 246 2.96 27.45 -17.91
C MET A 246 2.63 27.35 -19.39
N PHE A 247 3.53 26.80 -20.21
CA PHE A 247 3.27 26.61 -21.63
C PHE A 247 2.15 25.61 -21.89
N SER A 248 2.01 24.57 -21.07
CA SER A 248 0.86 23.66 -21.14
C SER A 248 -0.47 24.36 -20.83
N LEU A 249 -0.49 25.31 -19.87
CA LEU A 249 -1.68 26.11 -19.60
C LEU A 249 -2.01 27.06 -20.76
N ILE A 250 -1.01 27.73 -21.34
CA ILE A 250 -1.17 28.61 -22.51
C ILE A 250 -1.69 27.81 -23.72
N TYR A 251 -1.16 26.61 -23.93
CA TYR A 251 -1.63 25.70 -24.97
C TYR A 251 -3.10 25.29 -24.75
N SER A 252 -3.44 24.83 -23.54
CA SER A 252 -4.81 24.42 -23.21
C SER A 252 -5.80 25.58 -23.29
N TYR A 253 -5.39 26.79 -22.90
CA TYR A 253 -6.19 28.02 -23.09
C TYR A 253 -6.41 28.35 -24.57
N GLY A 254 -5.38 28.20 -25.40
CA GLY A 254 -5.48 28.34 -26.86
C GLY A 254 -6.51 27.38 -27.45
N ASN A 255 -6.44 26.09 -27.07
CA ASN A 255 -7.43 25.08 -27.47
C ASN A 255 -8.85 25.43 -27.04
N LEU A 256 -9.03 25.92 -25.81
CA LEU A 256 -10.31 26.38 -25.27
C LEU A 256 -10.88 27.57 -26.05
N LYS A 257 -10.03 28.51 -26.46
CA LYS A 257 -10.43 29.70 -27.24
C LYS A 257 -10.42 29.48 -28.75
N HIS A 258 -10.05 28.28 -29.21
CA HIS A 258 -9.87 27.97 -30.62
C HIS A 258 -8.86 28.90 -31.32
N VAL A 259 -7.85 29.38 -30.59
CA VAL A 259 -6.76 30.23 -31.10
C VAL A 259 -5.46 29.44 -31.05
N LEU A 260 -4.69 29.44 -32.14
CA LEU A 260 -3.38 28.81 -32.18
C LEU A 260 -2.40 29.64 -31.34
N THR A 261 -2.05 29.16 -30.15
CA THR A 261 -1.05 29.81 -29.28
C THR A 261 0.34 29.19 -29.46
N ILE A 262 0.44 27.86 -29.30
CA ILE A 262 1.68 27.10 -29.37
C ILE A 262 1.44 25.86 -30.23
N THR A 263 2.33 25.58 -31.18
CA THR A 263 2.22 24.38 -32.02
C THR A 263 2.64 23.13 -31.27
N ILE A 264 2.21 21.95 -31.74
CA ILE A 264 2.62 20.66 -31.14
C ILE A 264 4.15 20.50 -31.22
N ALA A 265 4.77 20.87 -32.33
CA ALA A 265 6.23 20.82 -32.49
C ALA A 265 6.95 21.73 -31.47
N GLN A 266 6.46 22.95 -31.25
CA GLN A 266 6.99 23.83 -30.21
C GLN A 266 6.82 23.22 -28.82
N MET A 267 5.65 22.67 -28.50
CA MET A 267 5.38 21.99 -27.22
C MET A 267 6.34 20.82 -26.97
N VAL A 268 6.65 20.02 -28.00
CA VAL A 268 7.63 18.93 -27.89
C VAL A 268 8.98 19.45 -27.43
N TRP A 269 9.46 20.57 -27.96
CA TRP A 269 10.75 21.14 -27.55
C TRP A 269 10.69 21.85 -26.19
N ILE A 270 9.80 22.84 -26.03
CA ILE A 270 9.78 23.71 -24.84
C ILE A 270 9.29 23.02 -23.58
N HIS A 271 8.42 22.01 -23.73
CA HIS A 271 7.87 21.25 -22.62
C HIS A 271 8.41 19.83 -22.60
N GLY A 272 8.33 19.08 -23.71
CA GLY A 272 8.73 17.67 -23.77
C GLY A 272 10.23 17.46 -23.50
N VAL A 273 11.10 17.96 -24.38
CA VAL A 273 12.55 17.78 -24.33
C VAL A 273 13.15 18.47 -23.10
N VAL A 274 12.74 19.71 -22.82
CA VAL A 274 13.18 20.44 -21.62
C VAL A 274 12.78 19.69 -20.34
N ASN A 275 11.60 19.07 -20.25
CA ASN A 275 11.25 18.24 -19.08
C ASN A 275 12.03 16.92 -19.06
N GLY A 276 12.28 16.31 -20.22
CA GLY A 276 13.07 15.08 -20.32
C GLY A 276 14.49 15.24 -19.78
N ILE A 277 15.15 16.36 -20.08
CA ILE A 277 16.56 16.61 -19.71
C ILE A 277 16.65 17.54 -18.49
N GLY A 278 16.01 18.70 -18.53
CA GLY A 278 16.09 19.74 -17.50
C GLY A 278 15.26 19.49 -16.24
N VAL A 279 14.31 18.55 -16.26
CA VAL A 279 13.52 18.16 -15.08
C VAL A 279 13.84 16.74 -14.63
N ALA A 280 13.72 15.74 -15.51
CA ALA A 280 13.82 14.34 -15.12
C ALA A 280 15.24 13.94 -14.72
N LEU A 281 16.25 14.28 -15.52
CA LEU A 281 17.64 13.95 -15.21
C LEU A 281 18.09 14.50 -13.84
N PRO A 282 17.97 15.82 -13.55
CA PRO A 282 18.36 16.34 -12.24
C PRO A 282 17.47 15.79 -11.11
N ALA A 283 16.19 15.46 -11.36
CA ALA A 283 15.35 14.83 -10.34
C ALA A 283 15.87 13.44 -9.96
N PHE A 284 16.09 12.57 -10.94
CA PHE A 284 16.54 11.20 -10.68
C PHE A 284 17.93 11.18 -10.04
N VAL A 285 18.86 11.99 -10.52
CA VAL A 285 20.21 12.12 -9.92
C VAL A 285 20.11 12.71 -8.52
N GLY A 286 19.33 13.77 -8.33
CA GLY A 286 19.13 14.40 -7.02
C GLY A 286 18.56 13.43 -5.98
N TRP A 287 17.53 12.64 -6.35
CA TRP A 287 16.96 11.63 -5.47
C TRP A 287 17.89 10.44 -5.20
N MET A 288 18.72 10.05 -6.18
CA MET A 288 19.76 9.04 -5.97
C MET A 288 20.81 9.48 -4.95
N ILE A 289 21.23 10.74 -5.00
CA ILE A 289 22.20 11.32 -4.05
C ILE A 289 21.54 11.44 -2.67
N GLU A 290 20.29 11.91 -2.62
CA GLU A 290 19.57 12.14 -1.37
C GLU A 290 19.30 10.86 -0.57
N LYS A 291 19.05 9.75 -1.27
CA LYS A 291 18.69 8.44 -0.69
C LYS A 291 17.53 8.57 0.30
N SER A 292 16.40 9.10 -0.16
CA SER A 292 15.20 9.29 0.66
C SER A 292 14.57 7.94 1.04
N VAL A 293 14.96 7.39 2.19
CA VAL A 293 14.45 6.12 2.76
C VAL A 293 13.17 6.40 3.56
N PRO A 294 12.16 5.52 3.54
CA PRO A 294 10.99 5.70 4.39
C PRO A 294 11.36 5.61 5.87
N ASN A 295 10.72 6.45 6.68
CA ASN A 295 10.93 6.45 8.14
C ASN A 295 10.41 5.17 8.85
N TYR A 296 9.62 4.36 8.15
CA TYR A 296 9.02 3.13 8.67
C TYR A 296 9.01 2.07 7.57
N LYS A 297 9.45 0.83 7.85
CA LYS A 297 9.38 -0.25 6.85
C LYS A 297 8.00 -0.89 6.91
N TYR A 298 7.22 -0.76 5.84
CA TYR A 298 5.83 -1.22 5.82
C TYR A 298 5.64 -2.70 5.50
N TYR A 299 6.66 -3.39 5.02
CA TYR A 299 6.53 -4.71 4.39
C TYR A 299 7.27 -5.81 5.15
N GLY A 300 6.75 -7.03 5.11
CA GLY A 300 7.28 -8.18 5.86
C GLY A 300 6.87 -8.14 7.32
N LYS A 301 5.61 -7.78 7.60
CA LYS A 301 5.05 -7.94 8.95
C LYS A 301 5.00 -9.43 9.30
N PRO A 302 5.22 -9.82 10.57
CA PRO A 302 5.11 -11.22 10.97
C PRO A 302 3.64 -11.67 10.83
N MET A 303 3.44 -12.73 10.06
CA MET A 303 2.14 -13.32 9.77
C MET A 303 2.22 -14.81 10.05
N SER A 304 1.16 -15.38 10.61
CA SER A 304 1.06 -16.84 10.71
C SER A 304 1.02 -17.46 9.31
N LYS A 305 1.81 -18.50 9.13
CA LYS A 305 1.84 -19.37 7.94
C LYS A 305 0.72 -20.40 7.95
N LEU A 306 0.04 -20.58 9.09
CA LEU A 306 -1.05 -21.53 9.25
C LEU A 306 -2.29 -21.09 8.48
N ARG A 307 -2.83 -22.01 7.69
CA ARG A 307 -4.03 -21.85 6.86
C ARG A 307 -4.76 -23.19 6.90
N GLY A 308 -6.08 -23.17 6.87
CA GLY A 308 -6.81 -24.42 6.76
C GLY A 308 -7.38 -24.66 5.37
N ASN A 309 -8.04 -25.80 5.23
CA ASN A 309 -8.60 -26.24 3.94
C ASN A 309 -10.07 -25.83 3.83
N VAL A 310 -10.96 -26.50 4.58
CA VAL A 310 -12.42 -26.27 4.50
C VAL A 310 -13.03 -25.99 5.87
N ALA A 311 -12.69 -26.79 6.88
CA ALA A 311 -13.11 -26.59 8.27
C ALA A 311 -11.89 -26.29 9.17
N ILE A 312 -12.01 -25.29 10.03
CA ILE A 312 -10.91 -24.77 10.89
C ILE A 312 -11.12 -25.07 12.37
N GLY A 313 -12.28 -25.62 12.78
CA GLY A 313 -12.59 -25.91 14.19
C GLY A 313 -11.51 -26.75 14.89
N GLU A 314 -11.66 -27.02 16.19
CA GLU A 314 -10.64 -27.68 17.03
C GLU A 314 -9.86 -28.83 16.38
N ALA A 315 -10.55 -29.70 15.63
CA ALA A 315 -9.94 -30.80 14.87
C ALA A 315 -8.78 -30.35 13.96
N TYR A 316 -8.79 -29.13 13.44
CA TYR A 316 -7.72 -28.55 12.61
C TYR A 316 -6.35 -28.56 13.30
N LEU A 317 -6.30 -28.24 14.61
CA LEU A 317 -5.04 -28.20 15.35
C LEU A 317 -4.46 -29.62 15.51
N TYR A 318 -5.33 -30.59 15.80
CA TYR A 318 -4.93 -31.99 15.98
C TYR A 318 -4.63 -32.68 14.64
N SER A 319 -5.50 -32.57 13.64
CA SER A 319 -5.35 -33.22 12.33
C SER A 319 -4.11 -32.74 11.59
N SER A 320 -3.66 -31.51 11.87
CA SER A 320 -2.50 -30.89 11.24
C SER A 320 -1.22 -31.00 12.10
N ASN A 321 -1.28 -31.74 13.22
CA ASN A 321 -0.20 -31.91 14.20
C ASN A 321 0.41 -30.57 14.63
N LEU A 322 -0.43 -29.59 14.99
CA LEU A 322 0.00 -28.22 15.33
C LEU A 322 0.16 -27.99 16.83
N VAL A 323 -0.32 -28.92 17.66
CA VAL A 323 -0.29 -28.81 19.13
C VAL A 323 1.14 -28.93 19.63
N ASP A 324 1.54 -27.99 20.48
CA ASP A 324 2.81 -28.01 21.23
C ASP A 324 2.56 -28.49 22.66
N SER A 325 3.59 -29.01 23.33
CA SER A 325 3.55 -29.40 24.74
C SER A 325 3.62 -28.21 25.70
N LYS A 326 3.91 -27.00 25.20
CA LYS A 326 3.92 -25.78 26.01
C LYS A 326 2.51 -25.44 26.50
N GLU A 327 2.36 -25.30 27.81
CA GLU A 327 1.12 -24.85 28.45
C GLU A 327 1.11 -23.33 28.65
N TYR A 328 -0.08 -22.74 28.55
CA TYR A 328 -0.29 -21.30 28.70
C TYR A 328 -1.54 -21.04 29.54
N ASN A 329 -1.44 -20.13 30.50
CA ASN A 329 -2.56 -19.76 31.37
C ASN A 329 -3.51 -18.75 30.73
N GLY A 330 -3.01 -17.95 29.78
CA GLY A 330 -3.77 -16.84 29.18
C GLY A 330 -3.36 -16.48 27.77
N LEU A 331 -4.01 -15.45 27.23
CA LEU A 331 -3.78 -14.93 25.88
C LEU A 331 -2.40 -14.29 25.72
N VAL A 332 -1.80 -13.83 26.81
CA VAL A 332 -0.45 -13.25 26.85
C VAL A 332 0.27 -13.71 28.12
N ASP A 333 1.61 -13.76 28.07
CA ASP A 333 2.41 -14.11 29.25
C ASP A 333 2.41 -12.98 30.28
N LYS A 334 2.63 -11.74 29.82
CA LYS A 334 2.63 -10.53 30.64
C LYS A 334 2.04 -9.37 29.86
N VAL A 335 1.04 -8.69 30.42
CA VAL A 335 0.47 -7.47 29.81
C VAL A 335 1.48 -6.32 29.82
N ASN A 336 2.43 -6.33 30.76
CA ASN A 336 3.48 -5.34 30.85
C ASN A 336 4.39 -5.28 29.61
N ASP A 337 4.47 -6.36 28.81
CA ASP A 337 5.28 -6.38 27.59
C ASP A 337 4.75 -5.44 26.49
N PHE A 338 3.52 -4.95 26.65
CA PHE A 338 2.89 -3.98 25.77
C PHE A 338 3.08 -2.53 26.23
N HIS A 339 3.78 -2.31 27.36
CA HIS A 339 4.07 -0.98 27.88
C HIS A 339 4.72 -0.10 26.81
N SER A 340 4.20 1.10 26.63
CA SER A 340 4.65 2.07 25.62
C SER A 340 4.12 3.46 25.94
N GLU A 341 4.51 4.47 25.18
CA GLU A 341 4.01 5.84 25.36
C GLU A 341 2.47 5.95 25.34
N SER A 342 1.80 5.06 24.60
CA SER A 342 0.33 5.01 24.53
C SER A 342 -0.32 4.08 25.55
N PHE A 343 0.46 3.21 26.21
CA PHE A 343 -0.05 2.18 27.11
C PHE A 343 0.78 2.07 28.38
N ASP A 344 0.15 2.41 29.50
CA ASP A 344 0.68 2.31 30.85
C ASP A 344 -0.12 1.26 31.63
N VAL A 345 0.55 0.16 31.95
CA VAL A 345 -0.03 -0.97 32.68
C VAL A 345 -0.51 -0.58 34.08
N THR A 346 0.12 0.41 34.72
CA THR A 346 -0.17 0.81 36.11
C THR A 346 -1.55 1.47 36.26
N LYS A 347 -2.10 1.99 35.16
CA LYS A 347 -3.42 2.62 35.11
C LYS A 347 -4.55 1.62 34.88
N VAL A 348 -4.23 0.40 34.47
CA VAL A 348 -5.23 -0.64 34.19
C VAL A 348 -5.58 -1.39 35.48
N PRO A 349 -6.86 -1.61 35.79
CA PRO A 349 -7.26 -2.46 36.89
C PRO A 349 -6.64 -3.85 36.83
N LEU A 350 -6.18 -4.36 37.98
CA LEU A 350 -5.53 -5.66 38.10
C LEU A 350 -6.40 -6.82 37.58
N ARG A 351 -7.74 -6.70 37.66
CA ARG A 351 -8.66 -7.72 37.13
C ARG A 351 -8.55 -7.87 35.61
N ILE A 352 -8.41 -6.77 34.89
CA ILE A 352 -8.22 -6.80 33.43
C ILE A 352 -6.89 -7.48 33.10
N ILE A 353 -5.82 -7.17 33.84
CA ILE A 353 -4.51 -7.81 33.67
C ILE A 353 -4.62 -9.32 33.90
N ARG A 354 -5.22 -9.73 35.04
CA ARG A 354 -5.45 -11.14 35.36
C ARG A 354 -6.25 -11.89 34.31
N PHE A 355 -7.25 -11.26 33.70
CA PHE A 355 -8.03 -11.86 32.62
C PHE A 355 -7.16 -12.19 31.39
N TYR A 356 -6.26 -11.31 30.98
CA TYR A 356 -5.39 -11.57 29.82
C TYR A 356 -4.26 -12.57 30.11
N GLU A 357 -3.77 -12.60 31.36
CA GLU A 357 -2.68 -13.51 31.77
C GLU A 357 -3.17 -14.90 32.22
N ASN A 358 -4.42 -15.00 32.69
CA ASN A 358 -5.04 -16.24 33.21
C ASN A 358 -6.45 -16.43 32.63
N THR A 359 -6.57 -16.35 31.31
CA THR A 359 -7.87 -16.37 30.60
C THR A 359 -8.66 -17.65 30.81
N THR A 360 -8.03 -18.78 31.13
CA THR A 360 -8.71 -20.05 31.44
C THR A 360 -9.56 -19.98 32.70
N GLU A 361 -9.30 -19.04 33.61
CA GLU A 361 -10.10 -18.84 34.83
C GLU A 361 -11.39 -18.03 34.59
N TYR A 362 -11.68 -17.64 33.34
CA TYR A 362 -12.77 -16.73 33.02
C TYR A 362 -13.70 -17.30 31.95
N GLU A 363 -14.99 -17.02 32.12
CA GLU A 363 -16.04 -17.31 31.16
C GLU A 363 -16.51 -16.01 30.49
N LEU A 364 -16.90 -16.10 29.22
CA LEU A 364 -17.38 -14.96 28.45
C LEU A 364 -18.82 -15.17 27.99
N GLN A 365 -19.66 -14.17 28.20
CA GLN A 365 -20.96 -14.07 27.55
C GLN A 365 -20.92 -12.96 26.52
N SER A 366 -21.50 -13.17 25.34
CA SER A 366 -21.53 -12.14 24.29
C SER A 366 -22.96 -11.80 23.85
N ASN A 367 -23.18 -10.53 23.54
CA ASN A 367 -24.39 -10.03 22.89
C ASN A 367 -24.01 -9.32 21.59
N ILE A 368 -24.41 -9.92 20.46
CA ILE A 368 -24.08 -9.43 19.12
C ILE A 368 -25.15 -8.47 18.63
N LYS A 369 -24.71 -7.32 18.09
CA LYS A 369 -25.55 -6.31 17.46
C LYS A 369 -24.99 -5.93 16.09
N TRP A 370 -25.67 -6.39 15.04
CA TRP A 370 -25.39 -6.01 13.65
C TRP A 370 -26.02 -4.67 13.30
N ALA A 371 -25.33 -3.87 12.50
CA ALA A 371 -25.91 -2.67 11.89
C ALA A 371 -27.06 -3.05 10.94
N ARG A 372 -28.12 -2.24 10.92
CA ARG A 372 -29.34 -2.53 10.12
C ARG A 372 -29.02 -2.78 8.64
N TRP A 373 -28.16 -1.96 8.05
CA TRP A 373 -27.75 -2.06 6.65
C TRP A 373 -26.90 -3.32 6.35
N PHE A 374 -26.25 -3.91 7.36
CA PHE A 374 -25.39 -5.08 7.20
C PHE A 374 -26.13 -6.41 7.48
N ARG A 375 -27.33 -6.38 8.07
CA ARG A 375 -28.09 -7.58 8.43
C ARG A 375 -28.31 -8.57 7.28
N PRO A 376 -28.63 -8.16 6.04
CA PRO A 376 -28.77 -9.11 4.93
C PRO A 376 -27.46 -9.86 4.64
N PHE A 377 -26.33 -9.16 4.68
CA PHE A 377 -25.00 -9.77 4.52
C PHE A 377 -24.65 -10.68 5.69
N ALA A 378 -24.97 -10.27 6.92
CA ALA A 378 -24.76 -11.08 8.12
C ALA A 378 -25.51 -12.42 8.06
N PHE A 379 -26.74 -12.44 7.52
CA PHE A 379 -27.51 -13.67 7.35
C PHE A 379 -26.84 -14.67 6.39
N CYS A 380 -26.32 -14.19 5.26
CA CYS A 380 -25.55 -15.03 4.34
C CYS A 380 -24.23 -15.50 4.98
N TYR A 381 -23.56 -14.59 5.69
CA TYR A 381 -22.29 -14.85 6.36
C TYR A 381 -22.42 -15.89 7.48
N GLU A 382 -23.48 -15.84 8.29
CA GLU A 382 -23.76 -16.81 9.35
C GLU A 382 -23.82 -18.25 8.81
N LYS A 383 -24.52 -18.45 7.68
CA LYS A 383 -24.63 -19.77 7.04
C LYS A 383 -23.27 -20.28 6.53
N MET A 384 -22.48 -19.40 5.94
CA MET A 384 -21.15 -19.73 5.44
C MET A 384 -20.17 -20.03 6.59
N SER A 385 -20.08 -19.13 7.57
CA SER A 385 -19.19 -19.26 8.73
C SER A 385 -19.48 -20.51 9.56
N LYS A 386 -20.75 -20.93 9.65
CA LYS A 386 -21.14 -22.19 10.31
C LYS A 386 -20.50 -23.42 9.67
N ARG A 387 -20.33 -23.43 8.34
CA ARG A 387 -19.69 -24.54 7.61
C ARG A 387 -18.18 -24.54 7.79
N VAL A 388 -17.57 -23.35 7.84
CA VAL A 388 -16.12 -23.20 8.02
C VAL A 388 -15.69 -23.45 9.47
N GLY A 389 -16.59 -23.20 10.44
CA GLY A 389 -16.27 -23.29 11.87
C GLY A 389 -15.30 -22.20 12.32
N GLN A 390 -15.29 -21.06 11.63
CA GLN A 390 -14.40 -19.93 11.87
C GLN A 390 -15.15 -18.62 11.75
N ILE A 391 -14.92 -17.76 12.73
CA ILE A 391 -15.57 -16.47 12.97
C ILE A 391 -17.11 -16.61 12.87
N HIS A 392 -17.64 -17.70 13.45
CA HIS A 392 -19.08 -17.93 13.45
C HIS A 392 -19.75 -17.03 14.48
N LEU A 393 -20.40 -15.98 14.00
CA LEU A 393 -21.16 -15.05 14.81
C LEU A 393 -22.65 -15.22 14.49
N GLY A 394 -23.48 -15.42 15.51
CA GLY A 394 -24.93 -15.49 15.34
C GLY A 394 -25.55 -14.17 14.89
N MET A 395 -26.82 -14.21 14.48
CA MET A 395 -27.60 -13.01 14.12
C MET A 395 -27.88 -12.06 15.29
N GLY A 396 -27.53 -12.45 16.52
CA GLY A 396 -27.67 -11.65 17.74
C GLY A 396 -29.05 -11.75 18.37
N GLY A 397 -29.34 -10.85 19.32
CA GLY A 397 -30.63 -10.76 20.01
C GLY A 397 -30.74 -11.55 21.32
N LYS A 398 -29.74 -12.35 21.66
CA LYS A 398 -29.62 -13.04 22.95
C LYS A 398 -28.19 -12.99 23.47
N TRP A 399 -28.02 -13.27 24.76
CA TRP A 399 -26.71 -13.55 25.33
C TRP A 399 -26.34 -15.00 25.01
N GLU A 400 -25.10 -15.21 24.59
CA GLU A 400 -24.55 -16.54 24.30
C GLU A 400 -23.27 -16.74 25.11
N THR A 401 -23.23 -17.83 25.86
CA THR A 401 -22.09 -18.22 26.69
C THR A 401 -21.02 -18.91 25.84
N MET A 402 -19.76 -18.56 26.09
CA MET A 402 -18.60 -19.08 25.37
C MET A 402 -17.60 -19.69 26.35
N HIS A 403 -17.36 -20.98 26.18
CA HIS A 403 -16.34 -21.70 26.93
C HIS A 403 -15.02 -21.61 26.16
N GLY A 404 -13.98 -21.13 26.83
CA GLY A 404 -12.65 -20.96 26.26
C GLY A 404 -11.68 -22.04 26.75
N SER A 405 -10.86 -22.59 25.85
CA SER A 405 -9.67 -23.36 26.21
C SER A 405 -8.44 -22.82 25.48
N ILE A 406 -7.28 -22.92 26.12
CA ILE A 406 -6.00 -22.47 25.56
C ILE A 406 -5.11 -23.69 25.31
N ILE A 407 -4.51 -23.74 24.12
CA ILE A 407 -3.61 -24.81 23.69
C ILE A 407 -2.35 -24.21 23.09
N GLY A 408 -1.17 -24.74 23.41
CA GLY A 408 0.09 -24.36 22.77
C GLY A 408 0.14 -24.78 21.31
N VAL A 409 0.75 -23.95 20.46
CA VAL A 409 0.89 -24.22 19.02
C VAL A 409 2.35 -24.14 18.61
N MET A 410 2.79 -25.07 17.76
CA MET A 410 4.18 -25.16 17.31
C MET A 410 4.64 -23.88 16.59
N ASP A 411 5.61 -23.20 17.18
CA ASP A 411 6.16 -21.93 16.67
C ASP A 411 6.79 -22.10 15.27
N GLU A 412 7.48 -23.20 14.96
CA GLU A 412 8.13 -23.37 13.64
C GLU A 412 7.11 -23.45 12.50
N LYS A 413 5.96 -24.08 12.76
CA LYS A 413 4.88 -24.23 11.78
C LYS A 413 4.10 -22.93 11.58
N ASP A 414 3.88 -22.17 12.65
CA ASP A 414 3.23 -20.86 12.56
C ASP A 414 4.16 -19.79 11.98
N GLY A 415 5.43 -19.80 12.35
CA GLY A 415 6.41 -18.78 11.96
C GLY A 415 6.40 -17.53 12.84
N ARG A 416 5.62 -17.52 13.93
CA ARG A 416 5.68 -16.55 15.02
C ARG A 416 6.14 -17.26 16.30
N GLU A 417 6.45 -16.50 17.34
CA GLU A 417 6.96 -17.03 18.61
C GLU A 417 5.88 -17.11 19.69
N ASN A 418 6.01 -18.10 20.57
CA ASN A 418 5.12 -18.37 21.71
C ASN A 418 3.64 -18.36 21.31
N VAL A 419 3.31 -19.11 20.27
CA VAL A 419 1.97 -19.13 19.69
C VAL A 419 1.05 -19.99 20.55
N ARG A 420 -0.15 -19.47 20.82
CA ARG A 420 -1.19 -20.17 21.57
C ARG A 420 -2.55 -20.01 20.91
N ALA A 421 -3.28 -21.10 20.80
CA ALA A 421 -4.63 -21.11 20.27
C ALA A 421 -5.63 -20.88 21.40
N TRP A 422 -6.50 -19.89 21.24
CA TRP A 422 -7.71 -19.76 22.04
C TRP A 422 -8.89 -20.35 21.27
N LEU A 423 -9.34 -21.51 21.73
CA LEU A 423 -10.51 -22.19 21.21
C LEU A 423 -11.74 -21.71 21.96
N ARG A 424 -12.73 -21.15 21.25
CA ARG A 424 -14.02 -20.80 21.84
C ARG A 424 -15.11 -21.70 21.30
N LYS A 425 -15.88 -22.33 22.19
CA LYS A 425 -17.05 -23.17 21.88
C LYS A 425 -18.31 -22.51 22.42
N ASN A 426 -19.42 -22.67 21.69
CA ASN A 426 -20.74 -22.26 22.19
C ASN A 426 -21.30 -23.31 23.16
N GLU A 427 -22.45 -23.01 23.77
CA GLU A 427 -23.18 -23.93 24.65
C GLU A 427 -23.49 -25.29 24.00
N ALA A 428 -23.62 -25.35 22.68
CA ALA A 428 -23.83 -26.59 21.92
C ALA A 428 -22.53 -27.35 21.59
N GLY A 429 -21.40 -26.96 22.17
CA GLY A 429 -20.08 -27.58 21.95
C GLY A 429 -19.46 -27.31 20.57
N LYS A 430 -20.07 -26.45 19.74
CA LYS A 430 -19.58 -26.13 18.40
C LYS A 430 -18.54 -25.01 18.46
N SER A 431 -17.44 -25.17 17.73
CA SER A 431 -16.39 -24.16 17.62
C SER A 431 -16.93 -22.85 17.00
N ILE A 432 -16.68 -21.73 17.68
CA ILE A 432 -17.05 -20.37 17.25
C ILE A 432 -15.91 -19.80 16.40
N PHE A 433 -14.67 -19.83 16.91
CA PHE A 433 -13.44 -19.65 16.12
C PHE A 433 -12.23 -20.18 16.89
N VAL A 434 -11.16 -20.42 16.14
CA VAL A 434 -9.81 -20.73 16.60
C VAL A 434 -8.93 -19.51 16.32
N ALA A 435 -8.47 -18.85 17.38
CA ALA A 435 -7.64 -17.65 17.28
C ALA A 435 -6.23 -17.93 17.81
N LEU A 436 -5.22 -17.70 16.98
CA LEU A 436 -3.82 -17.95 17.27
C LEU A 436 -3.14 -16.66 17.76
N TYR A 437 -3.00 -16.54 19.07
CA TYR A 437 -2.38 -15.41 19.73
C TYR A 437 -0.87 -15.55 19.74
N SER A 438 -0.22 -14.43 19.42
CA SER A 438 1.21 -14.19 19.59
C SER A 438 1.39 -12.68 19.78
N LYS A 439 2.62 -12.25 19.98
CA LYS A 439 3.01 -10.84 20.02
C LYS A 439 4.25 -10.64 19.17
N HIS A 440 4.42 -9.44 18.65
CA HIS A 440 5.67 -9.05 18.02
C HIS A 440 6.02 -7.62 18.35
N THR A 441 7.32 -7.32 18.40
CA THR A 441 7.82 -5.97 18.68
C THR A 441 8.46 -5.40 17.44
N TYR A 442 8.10 -4.16 17.09
CA TYR A 442 8.72 -3.42 16.00
C TYR A 442 8.86 -1.94 16.36
N LYS A 443 10.08 -1.38 16.22
CA LYS A 443 10.39 0.01 16.56
C LYS A 443 9.95 0.40 17.98
N ASN A 444 10.32 -0.43 18.96
CA ASN A 444 10.01 -0.29 20.39
C ASN A 444 8.52 -0.32 20.74
N GLU A 445 7.68 -0.86 19.85
CA GLU A 445 6.28 -1.07 20.13
C GLU A 445 5.91 -2.54 19.96
N THR A 446 5.30 -3.10 21.00
CA THR A 446 4.75 -4.44 20.99
C THR A 446 3.29 -4.40 20.53
N TYR A 447 2.96 -5.30 19.61
CA TYR A 447 1.62 -5.47 19.05
C TYR A 447 1.09 -6.86 19.40
N MET A 448 -0.20 -6.94 19.69
CA MET A 448 -0.91 -8.21 19.83
C MET A 448 -1.23 -8.71 18.42
N ASN A 449 -0.72 -9.89 18.07
CA ASN A 449 -0.79 -10.46 16.74
C ASN A 449 -1.69 -11.69 16.78
N ILE A 450 -2.91 -11.55 16.26
CA ILE A 450 -3.95 -12.57 16.35
C ILE A 450 -4.22 -13.09 14.95
N ALA A 451 -3.85 -14.34 14.67
CA ALA A 451 -4.13 -14.98 13.39
C ALA A 451 -5.38 -15.87 13.48
N LEU A 452 -6.22 -15.79 12.48
CA LEU A 452 -7.45 -16.56 12.30
C LEU A 452 -7.28 -17.35 11.01
N PRO A 453 -6.83 -18.62 11.09
CA PRO A 453 -6.70 -19.45 9.89
C PRO A 453 -8.04 -19.51 9.16
N LEU A 454 -8.02 -19.35 7.84
CA LEU A 454 -9.19 -19.42 6.96
C LEU A 454 -8.94 -20.49 5.89
N PRO A 455 -9.96 -20.90 5.13
CA PRO A 455 -9.77 -21.67 3.91
C PRO A 455 -8.73 -21.00 2.99
N TYR A 456 -7.63 -21.71 2.72
CA TYR A 456 -6.52 -21.33 1.84
C TYR A 456 -5.81 -20.00 2.18
N SER A 457 -6.13 -19.39 3.31
CA SER A 457 -5.67 -18.07 3.71
C SER A 457 -5.63 -17.94 5.24
N ASN A 458 -5.20 -16.79 5.73
CA ASN A 458 -5.22 -16.47 7.14
C ASN A 458 -5.58 -14.99 7.31
N MET A 459 -6.50 -14.68 8.21
CA MET A 459 -6.81 -13.32 8.58
C MET A 459 -6.08 -12.96 9.87
N THR A 460 -5.14 -12.02 9.81
CA THR A 460 -4.37 -11.57 10.97
C THR A 460 -4.82 -10.19 11.41
N GLY A 461 -5.31 -10.07 12.64
CA GLY A 461 -5.50 -8.81 13.34
C GLY A 461 -4.23 -8.44 14.10
N ILE A 462 -3.58 -7.34 13.71
CA ILE A 462 -2.50 -6.73 14.47
C ILE A 462 -3.09 -5.57 15.26
N LEU A 463 -3.04 -5.68 16.59
CA LEU A 463 -3.68 -4.75 17.51
C LEU A 463 -2.66 -4.05 18.39
N LYS A 464 -2.90 -2.77 18.65
CA LYS A 464 -2.14 -1.96 19.61
C LYS A 464 -2.96 -1.76 20.87
N LEU A 465 -2.28 -1.89 22.02
CA LEU A 465 -2.83 -1.57 23.33
C LEU A 465 -2.65 -0.07 23.61
N CYS A 466 -3.68 0.55 24.16
CA CYS A 466 -3.70 1.94 24.59
C CYS A 466 -4.53 2.07 25.88
N ASN A 467 -4.28 3.11 26.67
CA ASN A 467 -5.16 3.47 27.79
C ASN A 467 -6.03 4.67 27.45
N LYS A 468 -7.24 4.69 28.02
CA LYS A 468 -8.01 5.92 28.20
C LYS A 468 -8.49 5.95 29.64
N SER A 469 -7.95 6.86 30.44
CA SER A 469 -8.11 6.81 31.90
C SER A 469 -7.65 5.45 32.44
N ASN A 470 -8.56 4.67 33.03
CA ASN A 470 -8.27 3.32 33.55
C ASN A 470 -8.69 2.21 32.58
N ASP A 471 -9.31 2.55 31.45
CA ASP A 471 -9.84 1.59 30.49
C ASP A 471 -8.73 1.06 29.59
N LEU A 472 -8.76 -0.25 29.31
CA LEU A 472 -7.88 -0.87 28.34
C LEU A 472 -8.52 -0.82 26.95
N ILE A 473 -7.83 -0.21 26.00
CA ILE A 473 -8.23 -0.16 24.59
C ILE A 473 -7.29 -1.02 23.77
N ILE A 474 -7.84 -1.94 22.98
CA ILE A 474 -7.08 -2.77 22.03
C ILE A 474 -7.62 -2.50 20.63
N THR A 475 -6.80 -2.01 19.69
CA THR A 475 -7.30 -1.50 18.41
C THR A 475 -6.43 -1.86 17.21
N SER A 476 -7.05 -2.21 16.08
CA SER A 476 -6.39 -2.34 14.77
C SER A 476 -6.46 -1.05 13.94
N LYS A 477 -7.09 0.01 14.46
CA LYS A 477 -7.18 1.28 13.75
C LYS A 477 -5.79 1.87 13.59
N LEU A 478 -5.37 2.04 12.34
CA LEU A 478 -4.10 2.68 12.03
C LEU A 478 -4.07 4.09 12.63
N ARG A 479 -3.06 4.34 13.45
CA ARG A 479 -2.81 5.64 14.06
C ARG A 479 -2.69 6.75 13.01
N ARG A 480 -2.94 7.98 13.44
CA ARG A 480 -2.95 9.14 12.54
C ARG A 480 -1.68 9.21 11.73
N ASN A 481 -0.49 9.14 12.32
CA ASN A 481 0.79 9.28 11.60
C ASN A 481 1.08 8.19 10.54
N GLY A 482 0.30 7.10 10.50
CA GLY A 482 0.45 6.02 9.52
C GLY A 482 1.72 5.19 9.70
N LYS A 483 2.40 5.30 10.85
CA LYS A 483 3.64 4.59 11.18
C LYS A 483 3.37 3.55 12.27
N GLY A 484 2.78 2.42 11.88
CA GLY A 484 2.43 1.34 12.80
C GLY A 484 1.95 0.11 12.03
N ASP A 485 1.92 -1.03 12.72
CA ASP A 485 1.49 -2.30 12.13
C ASP A 485 -0.01 -2.55 12.28
N GLU A 486 -0.72 -1.71 13.04
CA GLU A 486 -2.12 -1.93 13.39
C GLU A 486 -2.96 -2.09 12.13
N GLY A 487 -3.75 -3.15 12.07
CA GLY A 487 -4.61 -3.42 10.92
C GLY A 487 -5.09 -4.85 10.89
N ILE A 488 -6.05 -5.10 10.01
CA ILE A 488 -6.52 -6.45 9.71
C ILE A 488 -6.01 -6.80 8.32
N TYR A 489 -5.33 -7.93 8.21
CA TYR A 489 -4.66 -8.35 7.00
C TYR A 489 -5.15 -9.73 6.57
N LEU A 490 -5.36 -9.92 5.28
CA LEU A 490 -5.53 -11.24 4.67
C LEU A 490 -4.19 -11.69 4.10
N HIS A 491 -3.66 -12.79 4.60
CA HIS A 491 -2.40 -13.37 4.21
C HIS A 491 -2.62 -14.68 3.44
N THR A 492 -2.01 -14.81 2.27
CA THR A 492 -2.05 -15.99 1.40
C THR A 492 -0.64 -16.46 1.07
N ARG A 493 -0.49 -17.56 0.31
CA ARG A 493 0.82 -18.04 -0.14
C ARG A 493 1.56 -17.00 -0.98
N PHE A 494 0.83 -16.20 -1.73
CA PHE A 494 1.38 -15.31 -2.72
C PHE A 494 1.51 -13.89 -2.16
N PHE A 495 0.48 -13.37 -1.50
CA PHE A 495 0.46 -11.97 -1.12
C PHE A 495 -0.19 -11.73 0.25
N THR A 496 0.02 -10.53 0.77
CA THR A 496 -0.65 -10.00 1.96
C THR A 496 -1.43 -8.76 1.56
N ILE A 497 -2.70 -8.69 1.93
CA ILE A 497 -3.58 -7.53 1.67
C ILE A 497 -4.02 -6.96 3.00
N ARG A 498 -3.88 -5.64 3.18
CA ARG A 498 -4.55 -4.91 4.25
C ARG A 498 -6.02 -4.75 3.90
N LEU A 499 -6.90 -5.36 4.68
CA LEU A 499 -8.34 -5.27 4.49
C LEU A 499 -8.84 -3.87 4.91
N PRO A 500 -9.94 -3.37 4.32
CA PRO A 500 -10.60 -2.14 4.73
C PRO A 500 -11.38 -2.30 6.04
N LEU A 501 -10.91 -3.19 6.91
CA LEU A 501 -11.51 -3.50 8.20
C LEU A 501 -10.70 -2.84 9.32
N ALA A 502 -11.41 -2.45 10.36
CA ALA A 502 -10.80 -2.05 11.61
C ALA A 502 -11.65 -2.54 12.78
N GLU A 503 -11.03 -2.69 13.93
CA GLU A 503 -11.69 -3.12 15.16
C GLU A 503 -11.09 -2.42 16.37
N THR A 504 -11.91 -2.32 17.41
CA THR A 504 -11.53 -1.74 18.69
C THR A 504 -12.28 -2.46 19.79
N PHE A 505 -11.54 -2.95 20.77
CA PHE A 505 -12.05 -3.44 22.04
C PHE A 505 -11.82 -2.36 23.09
N VAL A 506 -12.84 -2.08 23.89
CA VAL A 506 -12.73 -1.24 25.09
C VAL A 506 -13.13 -2.11 26.26
N ILE A 507 -12.19 -2.38 27.16
CA ILE A 507 -12.37 -3.25 28.33
C ILE A 507 -12.39 -2.36 29.56
N THR A 508 -13.43 -2.53 30.36
CA THR A 508 -13.73 -1.73 31.55
C THR A 508 -14.07 -2.63 32.72
N GLU A 509 -13.80 -2.15 33.93
CA GLU A 509 -14.30 -2.74 35.17
C GLU A 509 -15.52 -1.93 35.62
N ASP A 510 -16.67 -2.59 35.75
CA ASP A 510 -17.89 -1.97 36.26
C ASP A 510 -17.83 -1.80 37.79
N LYS A 511 -18.74 -0.99 38.34
CA LYS A 511 -18.84 -0.71 39.78
C LYS A 511 -18.98 -1.98 40.64
N ASP A 512 -19.63 -3.00 40.09
CA ASP A 512 -19.81 -4.31 40.74
C ASP A 512 -18.58 -5.22 40.59
N LYS A 513 -17.42 -4.69 40.17
CA LYS A 513 -16.16 -5.40 39.90
C LYS A 513 -16.27 -6.49 38.83
N MET A 514 -17.26 -6.35 37.95
CA MET A 514 -17.48 -7.20 36.79
C MET A 514 -16.75 -6.61 35.59
N LEU A 515 -16.10 -7.47 34.79
CA LEU A 515 -15.39 -7.02 33.61
C LEU A 515 -16.35 -6.99 32.41
N THR A 516 -16.38 -5.87 31.71
CA THR A 516 -17.17 -5.68 30.49
C THR A 516 -16.25 -5.32 29.33
N ALA A 517 -16.57 -5.81 28.13
CA ALA A 517 -15.82 -5.42 26.94
C ALA A 517 -16.75 -5.05 25.79
N HIS A 518 -16.49 -3.90 25.19
CA HIS A 518 -17.17 -3.40 24.01
C HIS A 518 -16.29 -3.57 22.79
N HIS A 519 -16.64 -4.51 21.91
CA HIS A 519 -15.98 -4.71 20.62
C HIS A 519 -16.79 -4.02 19.52
N SER A 520 -16.12 -3.20 18.73
CA SER A 520 -16.72 -2.55 17.57
C SER A 520 -15.87 -2.85 16.35
N MET A 521 -16.52 -3.16 15.22
CA MET A 521 -15.86 -3.36 13.93
C MET A 521 -16.40 -2.40 12.87
N TRP A 522 -15.51 -1.98 11.99
CA TRP A 522 -15.76 -1.07 10.88
C TRP A 522 -15.30 -1.68 9.57
N ILE A 523 -16.04 -1.41 8.50
CA ILE A 523 -15.66 -1.71 7.11
C ILE A 523 -15.73 -0.40 6.32
N PHE A 524 -14.65 -0.03 5.63
CA PHE A 524 -14.49 1.29 4.98
C PHE A 524 -14.80 2.48 5.92
N GLY A 525 -14.58 2.32 7.23
CA GLY A 525 -14.88 3.34 8.24
C GLY A 525 -16.34 3.39 8.72
N LEU A 526 -17.24 2.58 8.15
CA LEU A 526 -18.63 2.45 8.59
C LEU A 526 -18.76 1.33 9.61
N LYS A 527 -19.38 1.60 10.76
CA LYS A 527 -19.61 0.60 11.80
C LYS A 527 -20.64 -0.42 11.32
N PHE A 528 -20.28 -1.70 11.31
CA PHE A 528 -21.18 -2.77 10.84
C PHE A 528 -21.51 -3.81 11.92
N LEU A 529 -20.65 -3.93 12.94
CA LEU A 529 -20.79 -4.91 14.01
C LEU A 529 -20.39 -4.30 15.36
N HIS A 530 -21.16 -4.63 16.38
CA HIS A 530 -20.87 -4.34 17.78
C HIS A 530 -21.16 -5.57 18.62
N ILE A 531 -20.22 -5.94 19.50
CA ILE A 531 -20.39 -7.06 20.43
C ILE A 531 -20.14 -6.53 21.83
N HIS A 532 -21.07 -6.80 22.73
CA HIS A 532 -20.93 -6.52 24.15
C HIS A 532 -20.60 -7.83 24.86
N TYR A 533 -19.49 -7.87 25.58
CA TYR A 533 -19.07 -9.02 26.36
C TYR A 533 -19.20 -8.74 27.85
N LYS A 534 -19.67 -9.74 28.59
CA LYS A 534 -19.48 -9.86 30.04
C LYS A 534 -18.43 -10.93 30.29
N ILE A 535 -17.50 -10.64 31.19
CA ILE A 535 -16.39 -11.52 31.52
C ILE A 535 -16.46 -11.78 33.01
N GLU A 536 -16.70 -13.04 33.36
CA GLU A 536 -16.93 -13.48 34.73
C GLU A 536 -15.84 -14.48 35.12
N LYS A 537 -15.39 -14.43 36.36
CA LYS A 537 -14.41 -15.42 36.85
C LYS A 537 -15.17 -16.71 37.17
N ILE A 538 -14.69 -17.83 36.64
CA ILE A 538 -15.21 -19.16 36.98
C ILE A 538 -14.91 -19.40 38.46
N THR A 539 -15.95 -19.76 39.21
CA THR A 539 -15.90 -19.90 40.67
C THR A 539 -15.34 -21.25 41.09
#